data_AF-A2FGT0-F1
#
_entry.id   AF-A2FGT0-F1
#
_cell.length_a   1.000
_cell.length_b   1.000
_cell.length_c   1.000
_cell.angle_alpha   90.00
_cell.angle_beta   90.00
_cell.angle_gamma   90.00
#
_symmetry.space_group_name_H-M   'P 1'
#
loop_
_entity.id
_entity.type
_entity.pdbx_description
1 polymer ?
#
loop_
_entity_poly.entity_id
_entity_poly.type
_entity_poly.pdbx_seq_one_letter_code
_entity_poly.pdbx_strand_id
1 'polypeptide(L)'
;MSVEASVQNEIKEKQLAGCPSENKLSIVITGHRDDATTKATFYNFVATRIVNGVEKSSQTSYRYSQLLEFNEKLIYNYGAIRLLRVFPPKKFVGNRDGDFVVLRRDAIQEWATELCLDEEVCEDKDVLEFFKLTE
;
A
#
# COMPACT_ATOMS: atom_id res chain seq x y z
N MET A 1 -9.04 -2.02 -13.33
CA MET A 1 -9.95 -0.86 -13.15
C MET A 1 -9.18 0.26 -12.44
N SER A 2 -9.44 1.53 -12.76
CA SER A 2 -8.85 2.68 -12.03
C SER A 2 -9.68 3.03 -10.79
N VAL A 3 -9.05 3.70 -9.82
CA VAL A 3 -9.73 4.53 -8.81
C VAL A 3 -9.86 5.95 -9.38
N GLU A 4 -10.84 6.73 -8.94
CA GLU A 4 -10.99 8.13 -9.34
C GLU A 4 -9.92 9.04 -8.71
N ALA A 5 -9.53 10.11 -9.40
CA ALA A 5 -8.48 11.02 -8.92
C ALA A 5 -8.90 11.82 -7.67
N SER A 6 -10.19 12.13 -7.54
CA SER A 6 -10.81 12.70 -6.33
C SER A 6 -10.53 11.83 -5.11
N VAL A 7 -10.92 10.55 -5.18
CA VAL A 7 -10.74 9.57 -4.09
C VAL A 7 -9.26 9.33 -3.79
N GLN A 8 -8.39 9.30 -4.81
CA GLN A 8 -6.94 9.19 -4.61
C GLN A 8 -6.37 10.39 -3.81
N ASN A 9 -6.78 11.62 -4.16
CA ASN A 9 -6.35 12.83 -3.46
C ASN A 9 -6.87 12.86 -2.03
N GLU A 10 -8.15 12.53 -1.80
CA GLU A 10 -8.71 12.44 -0.45
C GLU A 10 -7.95 11.44 0.45
N ILE A 11 -7.53 10.29 -0.09
CA ILE A 11 -6.75 9.30 0.66
C ILE A 11 -5.34 9.85 0.94
N LYS A 12 -4.68 10.47 -0.05
CA LYS A 12 -3.37 11.13 0.12
C LYS A 12 -3.44 12.19 1.23
N GLU A 13 -4.41 13.09 1.18
CA GLU A 13 -4.59 14.16 2.16
C GLU A 13 -4.86 13.62 3.57
N LYS A 14 -5.73 12.61 3.72
CA LYS A 14 -6.02 11.95 5.01
C LYS A 14 -4.77 11.27 5.58
N GLN A 15 -4.00 10.57 4.76
CA GLN A 15 -2.74 9.91 5.18
C GLN A 15 -1.67 10.93 5.57
N LEU A 16 -1.41 11.96 4.75
CA LEU A 16 -0.41 12.99 5.05
C LEU A 16 -0.76 13.81 6.31
N ALA A 17 -2.06 14.04 6.56
CA ALA A 17 -2.52 14.74 7.77
C ALA A 17 -2.45 13.87 9.03
N GLY A 18 -2.73 12.56 8.92
CA GLY A 18 -2.69 11.62 10.05
C GLY A 18 -1.32 11.01 10.35
N CYS A 19 -0.38 11.04 9.39
CA CYS A 19 0.95 10.46 9.53
C CYS A 19 1.72 11.12 10.69
N PRO A 20 2.25 10.35 11.67
CA PRO A 20 2.79 10.90 12.91
C PRO A 20 4.15 11.60 12.76
N SER A 21 5.04 11.11 11.87
CA SER A 21 6.36 11.72 11.63
C SER A 21 6.24 13.15 11.05
N GLU A 22 7.28 13.97 11.19
CA GLU A 22 7.46 15.20 10.40
C GLU A 22 7.63 14.88 8.90
N ASN A 23 8.27 13.75 8.57
CA ASN A 23 8.46 13.28 7.20
C ASN A 23 7.21 12.51 6.72
N LYS A 24 6.21 13.25 6.22
CA LYS A 24 4.90 12.66 5.87
C LYS A 24 4.99 11.58 4.79
N LEU A 25 4.27 10.48 4.99
CA LEU A 25 4.10 9.37 4.06
C LEU A 25 2.62 9.25 3.62
N SER A 26 2.39 8.92 2.35
CA SER A 26 1.09 8.42 1.86
C SER A 26 1.30 7.32 0.81
N ILE A 27 0.51 6.26 0.87
CA ILE A 27 0.54 5.11 -0.05
C ILE A 27 -0.90 4.90 -0.55
N VAL A 28 -1.13 5.19 -1.83
CA VAL A 28 -2.46 5.23 -2.46
C VAL A 28 -2.53 4.26 -3.65
N ILE A 29 -3.54 3.42 -3.67
CA ILE A 29 -3.83 2.51 -4.78
C ILE A 29 -4.61 3.25 -5.86
N THR A 30 -3.99 3.41 -7.02
CA THR A 30 -4.60 4.11 -8.17
C THR A 30 -5.46 3.17 -9.02
N GLY A 31 -5.39 1.85 -8.78
CA GLY A 31 -6.22 0.85 -9.44
C GLY A 31 -5.59 -0.53 -9.47
N HIS A 32 -6.06 -1.37 -10.39
CA HIS A 32 -5.47 -2.68 -10.68
C HIS A 32 -5.44 -2.97 -12.18
N ARG A 33 -4.51 -3.84 -12.59
CA ARG A 33 -4.43 -4.44 -13.93
C ARG A 33 -4.22 -5.95 -13.83
N ASP A 34 -4.77 -6.69 -14.78
CA ASP A 34 -4.48 -8.11 -14.96
C ASP A 34 -3.36 -8.31 -15.98
N ASP A 35 -2.46 -9.24 -15.70
CA ASP A 35 -1.43 -9.71 -16.62
C ASP A 35 -1.81 -11.12 -17.12
N ALA A 36 -1.97 -11.26 -18.44
CA ALA A 36 -2.30 -12.53 -19.09
C ALA A 36 -1.14 -13.54 -19.06
N THR A 37 0.11 -13.06 -19.02
CA THR A 37 1.33 -13.87 -19.06
C THR A 37 1.59 -14.54 -17.72
N THR A 38 1.64 -13.75 -16.64
CA THR A 38 1.78 -14.28 -15.26
C THR A 38 0.46 -14.79 -14.67
N LYS A 39 -0.66 -14.56 -15.36
CA LYS A 39 -2.04 -14.88 -14.94
C LYS A 39 -2.43 -14.25 -13.59
N ALA A 40 -1.79 -13.12 -13.23
CA ALA A 40 -1.92 -12.47 -11.93
C ALA A 40 -2.52 -11.07 -12.04
N THR A 41 -3.18 -10.63 -10.96
CA THR A 41 -3.65 -9.25 -10.79
C THR A 41 -2.61 -8.44 -10.03
N PHE A 42 -2.22 -7.30 -10.59
CA PHE A 42 -1.35 -6.30 -9.98
C PHE A 42 -2.15 -5.10 -9.51
N TYR A 43 -1.87 -4.64 -8.30
CA TYR A 43 -2.41 -3.40 -7.73
C TYR A 43 -1.40 -2.29 -8.02
N ASN A 44 -1.87 -1.17 -8.58
CA ASN A 44 -1.05 -0.02 -8.97
C ASN A 44 -0.99 0.95 -7.79
N PHE A 45 0.19 1.42 -7.41
CA PHE A 45 0.38 2.35 -6.31
C PHE A 45 1.04 3.66 -6.78
N VAL A 46 0.58 4.77 -6.20
CA VAL A 46 1.37 6.00 -6.05
C VAL A 46 1.76 6.05 -4.57
N ALA A 47 3.06 6.16 -4.29
CA ALA A 47 3.54 6.46 -2.95
C ALA A 47 4.18 7.85 -2.96
N THR A 48 3.98 8.62 -1.90
CA THR A 48 4.51 9.97 -1.73
C THR A 48 5.21 10.07 -0.37
N ARG A 49 6.42 10.64 -0.36
CA ARG A 49 7.09 11.11 0.85
C ARG A 49 7.29 12.62 0.77
N ILE A 50 7.05 13.33 1.87
CA ILE A 50 7.38 14.76 2.01
C ILE A 50 8.45 14.89 3.09
N VAL A 51 9.63 15.38 2.73
CA VAL A 51 10.77 15.59 3.64
C VAL A 51 11.16 17.06 3.59
N ASN A 52 11.12 17.78 4.71
CA ASN A 52 11.41 19.22 4.78
C ASN A 52 10.62 20.06 3.74
N GLY A 53 9.38 19.66 3.45
CA GLY A 53 8.51 20.30 2.44
C GLY A 53 8.79 19.89 0.98
N VAL A 54 9.79 19.06 0.69
CA VAL A 54 10.08 18.53 -0.64
C VAL A 54 9.30 17.23 -0.86
N GLU A 55 8.43 17.21 -1.88
CA GLU A 55 7.71 15.99 -2.27
C GLU A 55 8.55 15.10 -3.20
N LYS A 56 8.74 13.83 -2.82
CA LYS A 56 9.16 12.75 -3.71
C LYS A 56 8.00 11.76 -3.89
N SER A 57 7.60 11.51 -5.12
CA SER A 57 6.52 10.57 -5.45
C SER A 57 7.03 9.46 -6.38
N SER A 58 6.59 8.22 -6.15
CA SER A 58 6.94 7.04 -6.92
C SER A 58 5.68 6.39 -7.52
N GLN A 59 5.85 5.58 -8.58
CA GLN A 59 4.81 4.73 -9.12
C GLN A 59 5.29 3.28 -9.19
N THR A 60 4.56 2.38 -8.53
CA THR A 60 4.92 0.97 -8.41
C THR A 60 3.70 0.08 -8.66
N SER A 61 3.91 -1.24 -8.76
CA SER A 61 2.80 -2.19 -8.90
C SER A 61 3.21 -3.56 -8.38
N TYR A 62 2.38 -4.18 -7.56
CA TYR A 62 2.67 -5.45 -6.91
C TYR A 62 1.51 -6.42 -7.05
N ARG A 63 1.81 -7.71 -7.20
CA ARG A 63 0.81 -8.77 -7.02
C ARG A 63 0.54 -8.96 -5.53
N TYR A 64 -0.64 -9.47 -5.18
CA TYR A 64 -1.05 -9.72 -3.78
C TYR A 64 0.01 -10.50 -2.96
N SER A 65 0.71 -11.48 -3.56
CA SER A 65 1.72 -12.25 -2.80
C SER A 65 2.93 -11.40 -2.39
N GLN A 66 3.41 -10.47 -3.23
CA GLN A 66 4.57 -9.61 -2.87
C GLN A 66 4.23 -8.69 -1.71
N LEU A 67 3.01 -8.16 -1.69
CA LEU A 67 2.50 -7.34 -0.59
C LEU A 67 2.39 -8.16 0.71
N LEU A 68 2.00 -9.42 0.59
CA LEU A 68 1.92 -10.33 1.74
C LEU A 68 3.30 -10.78 2.24
N GLU A 69 4.20 -11.17 1.33
CA GLU A 69 5.60 -11.50 1.62
C GLU A 69 6.29 -10.34 2.37
N PHE A 70 5.97 -9.09 1.97
CA PHE A 70 6.41 -7.88 2.64
C PHE A 70 5.74 -7.65 4.00
N ASN A 71 4.41 -7.82 4.11
CA ASN A 71 3.69 -7.70 5.38
C ASN A 71 4.15 -8.76 6.40
N GLU A 72 4.35 -10.01 5.98
CA GLU A 72 4.90 -11.11 6.78
C GLU A 72 6.30 -10.74 7.33
N LYS A 73 7.13 -10.02 6.55
CA LYS A 73 8.41 -9.43 7.02
C LYS A 73 8.20 -8.30 8.05
N LEU A 74 7.29 -7.35 7.82
CA LEU A 74 7.02 -6.27 8.79
C LEU A 74 6.55 -6.82 10.15
N ILE A 75 5.65 -7.79 10.14
CA ILE A 75 5.14 -8.44 11.36
C ILE A 75 6.28 -9.10 12.15
N TYR A 76 7.24 -9.73 11.46
CA TYR A 76 8.41 -10.34 12.06
C TYR A 76 9.40 -9.30 12.63
N ASN A 77 9.70 -8.23 11.88
CA ASN A 77 10.67 -7.21 12.26
C ASN A 77 10.21 -6.36 13.46
N TYR A 78 8.98 -5.84 13.43
CA TYR A 78 8.48 -4.83 14.38
C TYR A 78 7.50 -5.39 15.42
N GLY A 79 7.28 -6.72 15.44
CA GLY A 79 6.25 -7.35 16.28
C GLY A 79 4.84 -6.84 15.96
N ALA A 80 4.62 -6.29 14.75
CA ALA A 80 3.45 -5.53 14.36
C ALA A 80 2.22 -6.41 14.09
N ILE A 81 1.77 -7.15 15.12
CA ILE A 81 0.57 -8.00 15.13
C ILE A 81 -0.70 -7.20 14.80
N ARG A 82 -0.66 -5.87 14.96
CA ARG A 82 -1.62 -4.90 14.40
C ARG A 82 -1.88 -5.13 12.90
N LEU A 83 -0.84 -5.28 12.09
CA LEU A 83 -0.92 -5.45 10.63
C LEU A 83 -1.43 -6.84 10.18
N LEU A 84 -1.34 -7.88 11.03
CA LEU A 84 -1.97 -9.19 10.77
C LEU A 84 -3.49 -9.10 10.65
N ARG A 85 -4.12 -8.12 11.30
CA ARG A 85 -5.59 -7.99 11.35
C ARG A 85 -6.17 -7.25 10.15
N VAL A 86 -5.37 -6.42 9.48
CA VAL A 86 -5.80 -5.51 8.42
C VAL A 86 -5.44 -6.03 7.03
N PHE A 87 -4.38 -6.84 6.91
CA PHE A 87 -4.00 -7.38 5.61
C PHE A 87 -5.01 -8.42 5.08
N PRO A 88 -5.57 -8.27 3.86
CA PRO A 88 -6.65 -9.14 3.39
C PRO A 88 -6.23 -10.59 3.17
N PRO A 89 -7.14 -11.57 3.36
CA PRO A 89 -6.80 -12.99 3.36
C PRO A 89 -6.48 -13.60 1.97
N LYS A 90 -5.78 -14.73 2.00
CA LYS A 90 -5.54 -15.64 0.86
C LYS A 90 -6.86 -16.33 0.47
N LYS A 91 -7.55 -15.86 -0.57
CA LYS A 91 -8.61 -16.61 -1.29
C LYS A 91 -7.95 -17.49 -2.36
N PHE A 92 -8.20 -18.80 -2.33
CA PHE A 92 -7.58 -19.79 -3.24
C PHE A 92 -8.41 -20.10 -4.50
N VAL A 93 -9.73 -19.96 -4.43
CA VAL A 93 -10.68 -20.16 -5.53
C VAL A 93 -11.32 -18.81 -5.86
N GLY A 94 -11.54 -18.49 -7.13
CA GLY A 94 -12.14 -17.20 -7.52
C GLY A 94 -11.28 -15.99 -7.10
N ASN A 95 -9.95 -16.12 -7.17
CA ASN A 95 -9.03 -15.09 -6.68
C ASN A 95 -8.83 -13.91 -7.66
N ARG A 96 -9.53 -13.96 -8.82
CA ARG A 96 -9.58 -12.95 -9.89
C ARG A 96 -11.01 -12.54 -10.27
N ASP A 97 -12.02 -12.94 -9.48
CA ASP A 97 -13.40 -12.48 -9.68
C ASP A 97 -13.43 -10.96 -9.51
N GLY A 98 -14.10 -10.22 -10.40
CA GLY A 98 -14.02 -8.75 -10.45
C GLY A 98 -14.33 -8.08 -9.10
N ASP A 99 -15.45 -8.46 -8.49
CA ASP A 99 -15.88 -7.94 -7.18
C ASP A 99 -14.88 -8.28 -6.06
N PHE A 100 -14.25 -9.46 -6.13
CA PHE A 100 -13.24 -9.86 -5.16
C PHE A 100 -11.91 -9.13 -5.35
N VAL A 101 -11.53 -8.81 -6.58
CA VAL A 101 -10.37 -7.94 -6.87
C VAL A 101 -10.62 -6.51 -6.37
N VAL A 102 -11.87 -6.01 -6.44
CA VAL A 102 -12.27 -4.72 -5.85
C VAL A 102 -12.22 -4.76 -4.32
N LEU A 103 -12.89 -5.73 -3.68
CA LEU A 103 -12.85 -5.88 -2.21
C LEU A 103 -11.42 -6.06 -1.67
N ARG A 104 -10.56 -6.79 -2.39
CA ARG A 104 -9.14 -6.93 -2.06
C ARG A 104 -8.37 -5.63 -2.27
N ARG A 105 -8.64 -4.85 -3.34
CA ARG A 105 -8.02 -3.52 -3.54
C ARG A 105 -8.26 -2.65 -2.32
N ASP A 106 -9.50 -2.62 -1.83
CA ASP A 106 -9.91 -1.71 -0.76
C ASP A 106 -9.31 -2.11 0.59
N ALA A 107 -9.29 -3.40 0.93
CA ALA A 107 -8.58 -3.89 2.13
C ALA A 107 -7.04 -3.74 2.05
N ILE A 108 -6.42 -3.76 0.86
CA ILE A 108 -5.00 -3.40 0.73
C ILE A 108 -4.81 -1.88 0.94
N GLN A 109 -5.79 -1.04 0.55
CA GLN A 109 -5.74 0.41 0.81
C GLN A 109 -5.90 0.73 2.29
N GLU A 110 -6.73 -0.01 3.02
CA GLU A 110 -6.84 0.06 4.49
C GLU A 110 -5.49 -0.28 5.13
N TRP A 111 -4.90 -1.43 4.79
CA TRP A 111 -3.55 -1.81 5.26
C TRP A 111 -2.47 -0.77 4.94
N ALA A 112 -2.46 -0.24 3.71
CA ALA A 112 -1.50 0.79 3.30
C ALA A 112 -1.71 2.12 4.04
N THR A 113 -2.93 2.40 4.52
CA THR A 113 -3.23 3.56 5.37
C THR A 113 -2.65 3.36 6.76
N GLU A 114 -2.81 2.18 7.36
CA GLU A 114 -2.19 1.85 8.66
C GLU A 114 -0.67 2.03 8.61
N LEU A 115 0.02 1.59 7.55
CA LEU A 115 1.47 1.81 7.39
C LEU A 115 1.87 3.29 7.41
N CYS A 116 0.99 4.19 6.97
CA CYS A 116 1.25 5.63 6.94
C CYS A 116 0.94 6.32 8.28
N LEU A 117 0.08 5.73 9.11
CA LEU A 117 -0.33 6.23 10.43
C LEU A 117 0.51 5.65 11.58
N ASP A 118 1.33 4.63 11.30
CA ASP A 118 2.15 3.89 12.27
C ASP A 118 3.55 4.52 12.42
N GLU A 119 3.85 5.00 13.63
CA GLU A 119 5.09 5.74 13.96
C GLU A 119 6.36 4.93 13.70
N GLU A 120 6.35 3.63 13.96
CA GLU A 120 7.51 2.75 13.77
C GLU A 120 7.76 2.39 12.28
N VAL A 121 6.75 2.61 11.42
CA VAL A 121 6.68 2.01 10.07
C VAL A 121 6.63 3.08 8.97
N CYS A 122 6.11 4.28 9.24
CA CYS A 122 6.05 5.37 8.25
C CYS A 122 7.43 5.97 7.91
N GLU A 123 8.41 5.83 8.80
CA GLU A 123 9.82 6.23 8.60
C GLU A 123 10.72 5.08 8.11
N ASP A 124 10.22 3.84 8.13
CA ASP A 124 11.06 2.65 8.04
C ASP A 124 11.76 2.49 6.68
N LYS A 125 13.03 2.05 6.71
CA LYS A 125 13.83 1.90 5.49
C LYS A 125 13.30 0.79 4.59
N ASP A 126 12.86 -0.35 5.13
CA ASP A 126 12.34 -1.45 4.29
C ASP A 126 11.03 -1.04 3.60
N VAL A 127 10.15 -0.27 4.27
CA VAL A 127 8.94 0.34 3.67
C VAL A 127 9.32 1.33 2.56
N LEU A 128 10.21 2.28 2.86
CA LEU A 128 10.63 3.30 1.91
C LEU A 128 11.36 2.70 0.70
N GLU A 129 12.16 1.66 0.88
CA GLU A 129 12.85 0.96 -0.21
C GLU A 129 11.85 0.14 -1.05
N PHE A 130 10.93 -0.60 -0.40
CA PHE A 130 9.89 -1.38 -1.08
C PHE A 130 9.01 -0.49 -1.99
N PHE A 131 8.62 0.68 -1.51
CA PHE A 131 7.84 1.68 -2.26
C PHE A 131 8.69 2.65 -3.11
N LYS A 132 10.02 2.47 -3.21
CA LYS A 132 10.93 3.30 -4.03
C LYS A 132 10.93 4.80 -3.67
N LEU A 133 10.90 5.08 -2.38
CA LEU A 133 10.97 6.42 -1.77
C LEU A 133 12.36 6.70 -1.13
N THR A 134 13.20 5.69 -0.94
CA THR A 134 14.67 5.87 -0.83
C THR A 134 15.23 6.56 -2.07
N GLU A 135 16.44 7.15 -1.98
CA GLU A 135 17.09 7.94 -3.05
C GLU A 135 17.07 7.30 -4.44
#